data_AF-A0A8J5T612-F1
#
_entry.id   AF-A0A8J5T612-F1
#
_cell.length_a   1.000
_cell.length_b   1.000
_cell.length_c   1.000
_cell.angle_alpha   90.00
_cell.angle_beta   90.00
_cell.angle_gamma   90.00
#
_symmetry.space_group_name_H-M   'P 1'
#
loop_
_entity.id
_entity.type
_entity.pdbx_description
1 polymer ?
#
loop_
_entity_poly.entity_id
_entity_poly.type
_entity_poly.pdbx_seq_one_letter_code
_entity_poly.pdbx_strand_id
1 'polypeptide(L)'
;MGIPQILRAFLRVFCAMSVEELEEMAIEAAESDGRLARCPLKNVEREIHAHRRLLLHLDGMIQAHSTAIEQLEVVDDPSSRSMHPFRKEMAKDLLDGELRVLQSARAWVANYCETVKDTRRKRQDAAAGGEQCVFMVVGEPHPHQAVQMARWPPPRYGTQSQVYAVTPWRGS
;
A
#
# COMPACT_ATOMS: atom_id res chain seq x y z
N MET A 1 -3.79 -6.86 -4.22
CA MET A 1 -4.34 -6.50 -2.89
C MET A 1 -3.24 -5.80 -2.10
N GLY A 2 -3.53 -4.67 -1.45
CA GLY A 2 -2.55 -3.95 -0.64
C GLY A 2 -2.85 -4.03 0.85
N ILE A 3 -2.02 -3.39 1.69
CA ILE A 3 -2.30 -3.35 3.14
C ILE A 3 -3.64 -2.66 3.43
N PRO A 4 -4.37 -3.09 4.46
CA PRO A 4 -5.61 -2.44 4.88
C PRO A 4 -5.42 -0.95 5.14
N GLN A 5 -6.39 -0.13 4.74
CA GLN A 5 -6.38 1.31 4.97
C GLN A 5 -6.21 1.64 6.47
N ILE A 6 -6.93 0.92 7.33
CA ILE A 6 -6.82 1.10 8.78
C ILE A 6 -5.40 0.87 9.29
N LEU A 7 -4.70 -0.15 8.78
CA LEU A 7 -3.31 -0.42 9.15
C LEU A 7 -2.38 0.71 8.68
N ARG A 8 -2.62 1.24 7.47
CA ARG A 8 -1.85 2.37 6.95
C ARG A 8 -2.02 3.62 7.81
N ALA A 9 -3.25 3.98 8.18
CA ALA A 9 -3.50 5.11 9.08
C ALA A 9 -2.87 4.88 10.46
N PHE A 10 -3.04 3.68 11.02
CA PHE A 10 -2.44 3.32 12.31
C PHE A 10 -0.93 3.49 12.29
N LEU A 11 -0.23 2.97 11.29
CA LEU A 11 1.23 3.06 11.20
C LEU A 11 1.74 4.49 11.15
N ARG A 12 1.02 5.38 10.46
CA ARG A 12 1.38 6.80 10.37
C ARG A 12 1.29 7.49 11.73
N VAL A 13 0.19 7.28 12.44
CA VAL A 13 0.00 7.83 13.80
C VAL A 13 0.99 7.20 14.77
N PHE A 14 1.19 5.89 14.70
CA PHE A 14 2.09 5.15 15.59
C PHE A 14 3.57 5.53 15.41
N CYS A 15 3.97 5.93 14.21
CA CYS A 15 5.36 6.31 13.91
C CYS A 15 5.60 7.83 14.00
N ALA A 16 4.61 8.64 14.36
CA ALA A 16 4.83 10.06 14.63
C ALA A 16 5.74 10.22 15.85
N MET A 17 6.78 11.04 15.73
CA MET A 17 7.76 11.29 16.78
C MET A 17 7.50 12.59 17.55
N SER A 18 6.55 13.40 17.09
CA SER A 18 6.19 14.66 17.75
C SER A 18 4.71 15.00 17.56
N VAL A 19 4.23 15.96 18.35
CA VAL A 19 2.85 16.46 18.28
C VAL A 19 2.63 17.24 16.99
N GLU A 20 3.63 17.99 16.54
CA GLU A 20 3.60 18.77 15.30
C GLU A 20 3.40 17.85 14.09
N GLU A 21 4.03 16.68 14.06
CA GLU A 21 3.81 15.71 12.99
C GLU A 21 2.37 15.18 12.96
N LEU A 22 1.74 15.00 14.13
CA LEU A 22 0.34 14.60 14.24
C LEU A 22 -0.59 15.73 13.79
N GLU A 23 -0.30 16.97 14.16
CA GLU A 23 -1.06 18.15 13.74
C GLU A 23 -1.00 18.35 12.23
N GLU A 24 0.19 18.22 11.63
CA GLU A 24 0.35 18.29 10.18
C GLU A 24 -0.47 17.20 9.46
N MET A 25 -0.47 15.97 9.98
CA MET A 25 -1.29 14.90 9.43
C MET A 25 -2.80 15.19 9.58
N ALA A 26 -3.22 15.78 10.69
CA ALA A 26 -4.60 16.18 10.89
C ALA A 26 -5.02 17.28 9.89
N ILE A 27 -4.15 18.27 9.65
CA ILE A 27 -4.36 19.32 8.64
C ILE A 27 -4.44 18.70 7.25
N GLU A 28 -3.51 17.82 6.88
CA GLU A 28 -3.51 17.12 5.59
C GLU A 28 -4.79 16.27 5.40
N ALA A 29 -5.25 15.59 6.45
CA ALA A 29 -6.51 14.86 6.42
C ALA A 29 -7.70 15.80 6.22
N ALA A 30 -7.73 16.94 6.91
CA ALA A 30 -8.82 17.93 6.81
C ALA A 30 -8.90 18.58 5.42
N GLU A 31 -7.77 18.75 4.73
CA GLU A 31 -7.73 19.23 3.34
C GLU A 31 -8.21 18.20 2.32
N SER A 32 -8.24 16.92 2.71
CA SER A 32 -8.80 15.83 1.91
C SER A 32 -10.17 15.44 2.47
N ASP A 33 -10.58 14.17 2.36
CA ASP A 33 -11.87 13.70 2.85
C ASP A 33 -11.86 13.29 4.34
N GLY A 34 -10.88 13.78 5.10
CA GLY A 34 -10.66 13.44 6.51
C GLY A 34 -9.97 12.08 6.71
N ARG A 35 -9.58 11.38 5.65
CA ARG A 35 -9.04 10.01 5.76
C ARG A 35 -7.56 9.96 5.48
N LEU A 36 -6.79 9.78 6.54
CA LEU A 36 -5.33 9.57 6.45
C LEU A 36 -5.01 8.45 5.45
N ALA A 37 -5.64 7.28 5.54
CA ALA A 37 -5.21 6.09 4.80
C ALA A 37 -5.34 6.10 3.26
N ARG A 38 -6.05 7.05 2.63
CA ARG A 38 -6.40 6.96 1.21
C ARG A 38 -5.24 7.30 0.28
N CYS A 39 -4.49 8.34 0.62
CA CYS A 39 -3.36 8.82 -0.17
C CYS A 39 -2.06 8.69 0.63
N PRO A 40 -0.90 8.55 -0.03
CA PRO A 40 0.40 8.74 0.63
C PRO A 40 0.48 10.11 1.29
N LEU A 41 1.18 10.21 2.43
CA LEU A 41 1.41 11.51 3.07
C LEU A 41 2.17 12.46 2.14
N LYS A 42 1.91 13.76 2.25
CA LYS A 42 2.72 14.81 1.60
C LYS A 42 4.18 14.70 1.98
N ASN A 43 4.44 14.44 3.27
CA ASN A 43 5.77 14.09 3.75
C ASN A 43 6.10 12.63 3.41
N VAL A 44 6.73 12.45 2.25
CA VAL A 44 7.16 11.15 1.73
C VAL A 44 8.14 10.42 2.66
N GLU A 45 9.00 11.15 3.38
CA GLU A 45 9.94 10.53 4.31
C GLU A 45 9.23 9.89 5.49
N ARG A 46 8.20 10.56 6.05
CA ARG A 46 7.35 9.97 7.09
C ARG A 46 6.57 8.77 6.59
N GLU A 47 6.02 8.85 5.37
CA GLU A 47 5.33 7.73 4.76
C GLU A 47 6.25 6.50 4.65
N ILE A 48 7.46 6.68 4.13
CA ILE A 48 8.45 5.62 3.99
C ILE A 48 8.90 5.12 5.38
N HIS A 49 9.09 6.02 6.35
CA HIS A 49 9.48 5.65 7.71
C HIS A 49 8.44 4.73 8.36
N ALA A 50 7.15 5.09 8.28
CA ALA A 50 6.07 4.28 8.82
C ALA A 50 6.00 2.89 8.17
N HIS A 51 6.19 2.80 6.85
CA HIS A 51 6.17 1.53 6.12
C HIS A 51 7.44 0.69 6.34
N ARG A 52 8.60 1.31 6.58
CA ARG A 52 9.83 0.61 7.00
C ARG A 52 9.69 -0.03 8.37
N ARG A 53 9.00 0.62 9.32
CA ARG A 53 8.71 0.04 10.63
C ARG A 53 7.84 -1.22 10.48
N LEU A 54 6.86 -1.20 9.58
CA LEU A 54 6.08 -2.39 9.24
C LEU A 54 6.96 -3.50 8.62
N LEU A 55 7.87 -3.16 7.69
CA LEU A 55 8.77 -4.14 7.08
C LEU A 55 9.63 -4.86 8.13
N LEU A 56 10.22 -4.11 9.07
CA LEU A 56 11.00 -4.69 10.16
C LEU A 56 10.18 -5.66 11.01
N HIS A 57 8.92 -5.32 11.28
CA HIS A 57 8.02 -6.20 12.02
C HIS A 57 7.69 -7.48 11.24
N LEU A 58 7.40 -7.35 9.94
CA LEU A 58 7.15 -8.48 9.06
C LEU A 58 8.37 -9.40 8.92
N ASP A 59 9.58 -8.84 8.82
CA ASP A 59 10.83 -9.61 8.78
C ASP A 59 10.99 -10.48 10.05
N GLY A 60 10.75 -9.88 11.22
CA GLY A 60 10.79 -10.62 12.50
C GLY A 60 9.73 -11.73 12.58
N MET A 61 8.51 -11.45 12.12
CA MET A 61 7.46 -12.47 12.05
C MET A 61 7.85 -13.61 11.10
N ILE A 62 8.31 -13.29 9.89
CA ILE A 62 8.74 -14.28 8.89
C ILE A 62 9.82 -15.19 9.47
N GLN A 63 10.85 -14.61 10.11
CA GLN A 63 11.92 -15.39 10.74
C GLN A 63 11.37 -16.32 11.83
N ALA A 64 10.49 -15.82 12.70
CA ALA A 64 9.88 -16.63 13.76
C ALA A 64 9.09 -17.82 13.21
N HIS A 65 8.34 -17.64 12.11
CA HIS A 65 7.58 -18.73 11.49
C HIS A 65 8.51 -19.75 10.82
N SER A 66 9.54 -19.29 10.11
CA SER A 66 10.57 -20.18 9.54
C SER A 66 11.23 -21.04 10.61
N THR A 67 11.65 -20.43 11.73
CA THR A 67 12.22 -21.18 12.86
C THR A 67 11.21 -22.14 13.50
N ALA A 68 9.94 -21.77 13.63
CA ALA A 68 8.91 -22.66 14.15
C ALA A 68 8.68 -23.89 13.26
N ILE A 69 8.71 -23.72 11.94
CA ILE A 69 8.61 -24.81 10.96
C ILE A 69 9.82 -25.76 11.10
N GLU A 70 11.04 -25.22 11.18
CA GLU A 70 12.26 -26.02 11.37
C GLU A 70 12.21 -26.82 12.68
N GLN A 71 11.78 -26.19 13.79
CA GLN A 71 11.62 -26.86 15.07
C GLN A 71 10.59 -27.99 15.02
N LEU A 72 9.50 -27.80 14.28
CA LEU A 72 8.46 -28.80 14.10
C LEU A 72 9.00 -30.06 13.39
N GLU A 73 9.94 -29.88 12.46
CA GLU A 73 10.60 -30.97 11.74
C GLU A 73 11.58 -31.75 12.63
N VAL A 74 12.31 -31.07 13.52
CA VAL A 74 13.32 -31.69 14.40
C VAL A 74 12.73 -32.60 15.50
N VAL A 75 11.45 -32.46 15.85
CA VAL A 75 10.79 -33.18 16.98
C VAL A 75 10.54 -34.68 16.72
N ASP A 76 11.19 -35.31 15.74
CA ASP A 76 11.07 -36.76 15.46
C ASP A 76 11.86 -37.66 16.46
N ASP A 77 12.09 -37.20 17.69
CA ASP A 77 12.76 -37.99 18.73
C ASP A 77 11.82 -39.07 19.32
N PRO A 78 12.19 -40.37 19.23
CA PRO A 78 11.37 -41.49 19.70
C PRO A 78 11.21 -41.55 21.23
N SER A 79 11.93 -40.73 22.00
CA SER A 79 11.82 -40.68 23.47
C SER A 79 10.79 -39.66 23.99
N SER A 80 10.34 -38.74 23.14
CA SER A 80 9.28 -37.79 23.47
C SER A 80 7.91 -38.48 23.32
N ARG A 81 6.93 -38.11 24.18
CA ARG A 81 5.53 -38.50 24.02
C ARG A 81 5.02 -37.84 22.72
N SER A 82 5.24 -38.53 21.61
CA SER A 82 5.31 -37.94 20.28
C SER A 82 4.04 -37.19 19.90
N MET A 83 4.22 -36.03 19.29
CA MET A 83 3.10 -35.27 18.72
C MET A 83 2.45 -36.10 17.61
N HIS A 84 1.12 -36.20 17.65
CA HIS A 84 0.36 -36.98 16.67
C HIS A 84 0.68 -36.50 15.24
N PRO A 85 1.05 -37.40 14.29
CA PRO A 85 1.51 -37.02 12.94
C PRO A 85 0.56 -36.07 12.21
N PHE A 86 -0.75 -36.34 12.27
CA PHE A 86 -1.77 -35.47 11.68
C PHE A 86 -1.77 -34.04 12.25
N ARG A 87 -1.53 -33.87 13.57
CA ARG A 87 -1.48 -32.54 14.19
C ARG A 87 -0.19 -31.80 13.80
N LYS A 88 0.91 -32.55 13.64
CA LYS A 88 2.19 -32.02 13.13
C LYS A 88 2.01 -31.50 11.70
N GLU A 89 1.39 -32.28 10.82
CA GLU A 89 1.09 -31.89 9.44
C GLU A 89 0.17 -30.66 9.38
N MET A 90 -0.94 -30.66 10.12
CA MET A 90 -1.82 -29.48 10.21
C MET A 90 -1.11 -28.23 10.70
N ALA A 91 -0.25 -28.35 11.72
CA ALA A 91 0.51 -27.22 12.23
C ALA A 91 1.51 -26.70 11.19
N LYS A 92 2.14 -27.59 10.43
CA LYS A 92 3.04 -27.23 9.34
C LYS A 92 2.29 -26.48 8.24
N ASP A 93 1.17 -27.02 7.76
CA ASP A 93 0.35 -26.40 6.72
C ASP A 93 -0.15 -25.01 7.13
N LEU A 94 -0.53 -24.85 8.40
CA LEU A 94 -0.94 -23.56 8.96
C LEU A 94 0.21 -22.56 8.92
N LEU A 95 1.39 -22.93 9.45
CA LEU A 95 2.57 -22.07 9.49
C LEU A 95 3.05 -21.70 8.09
N ASP A 96 3.06 -22.65 7.15
CA ASP A 96 3.40 -22.41 5.75
C ASP A 96 2.39 -21.45 5.10
N GLY A 97 1.11 -21.59 5.41
CA GLY A 97 0.06 -20.68 4.98
C GLY A 97 0.28 -19.25 5.45
N GLU A 98 0.54 -19.06 6.74
CA GLU A 98 0.81 -17.76 7.35
C GLU A 98 2.10 -17.15 6.80
N LEU A 99 3.16 -17.94 6.65
CA LEU A 99 4.44 -17.51 6.09
C LEU A 99 4.27 -16.94 4.67
N ARG A 100 3.50 -17.61 3.80
CA ARG A 100 3.21 -17.11 2.44
C ARG A 100 2.48 -15.76 2.46
N VAL A 101 1.53 -15.59 3.39
CA VAL A 101 0.80 -14.31 3.54
C VAL A 101 1.75 -13.21 3.99
N LEU A 102 2.61 -13.48 4.98
CA LEU A 102 3.59 -12.53 5.49
C LEU A 102 4.60 -12.11 4.42
N GLN A 103 5.13 -13.06 3.64
CA GLN A 103 6.03 -12.79 2.52
C GLN A 103 5.36 -11.93 1.44
N SER A 104 4.10 -12.22 1.11
CA SER A 104 3.32 -11.44 0.15
C SER A 104 3.09 -10.01 0.64
N ALA A 105 2.74 -9.84 1.92
CA ALA A 105 2.58 -8.53 2.54
C ALA A 105 3.90 -7.74 2.53
N ARG A 106 5.00 -8.37 2.92
CA ARG A 106 6.34 -7.77 2.90
C ARG A 106 6.73 -7.28 1.51
N ALA A 107 6.58 -8.13 0.48
CA ALA A 107 6.89 -7.77 -0.89
C ALA A 107 6.05 -6.58 -1.37
N TRP A 108 4.75 -6.56 -1.02
CA TRP A 108 3.89 -5.44 -1.34
C TRP A 108 4.37 -4.13 -0.67
N VAL A 109 4.73 -4.16 0.61
CA VAL A 109 5.19 -2.97 1.34
C VAL A 109 6.53 -2.47 0.81
N ALA A 110 7.44 -3.38 0.45
CA ALA A 110 8.71 -3.02 -0.18
C ALA A 110 8.50 -2.31 -1.52
N ASN A 111 7.65 -2.87 -2.39
CA ASN A 111 7.31 -2.28 -3.68
C ASN A 111 6.59 -0.94 -3.53
N TYR A 112 5.73 -0.81 -2.51
CA TYR A 112 5.07 0.45 -2.18
C TYR A 112 6.09 1.54 -1.83
N CYS A 113 7.08 1.23 -0.99
CA CYS A 113 8.13 2.18 -0.62
C CYS A 113 8.91 2.69 -1.85
N GLU A 114 9.26 1.80 -2.79
CA GLU A 114 9.95 2.21 -4.02
C GLU A 114 9.05 3.07 -4.93
N THR A 115 7.78 2.69 -5.07
CA THR A 115 6.81 3.45 -5.89
C THR A 115 6.63 4.87 -5.36
N VAL A 116 6.57 5.04 -4.03
CA VAL A 116 6.44 6.34 -3.37
C VAL A 116 7.70 7.21 -3.59
N LYS A 117 8.89 6.61 -3.55
CA LYS A 117 10.14 7.34 -3.87
C LYS A 117 10.17 7.79 -5.33
N ASP A 118 9.78 6.92 -6.25
CA ASP A 118 9.76 7.21 -7.68
C ASP A 118 8.78 8.32 -8.03
N THR A 119 7.61 8.34 -7.40
CA THR A 119 6.64 9.43 -7.58
C THR A 119 7.15 10.76 -7.05
N ARG A 120 7.92 10.78 -5.95
CA ARG A 120 8.58 12.00 -5.46
C ARG A 120 9.62 12.52 -6.46
N ARG A 121 10.50 11.64 -6.95
CA ARG A 121 11.54 12.01 -7.92
C ARG A 121 10.95 12.64 -9.18
N LYS A 122 9.96 11.99 -9.79
CA LYS A 122 9.26 12.53 -10.98
C LYS A 122 8.65 13.90 -10.75
N ARG A 123 8.11 14.18 -9.55
CA ARG A 123 7.57 15.51 -9.21
C ARG A 123 8.66 16.58 -9.08
N GLN A 124 9.83 16.22 -8.57
CA GLN A 124 10.97 17.14 -8.46
C GLN A 124 11.56 17.46 -9.84
N ASP A 125 11.68 16.46 -10.71
CA ASP A 125 12.17 16.64 -12.08
C ASP A 125 11.20 17.51 -12.91
N ALA A 126 9.88 17.28 -12.77
CA ALA A 126 8.86 18.09 -13.44
C ALA A 126 8.83 19.55 -12.94
N ALA A 127 9.05 19.77 -11.64
CA ALA A 127 9.16 21.12 -11.08
C ALA A 127 10.42 21.85 -11.54
N ALA A 128 11.51 21.13 -11.84
CA ALA A 128 12.74 21.68 -12.40
C ALA A 128 12.66 21.92 -13.92
N GLY A 129 11.81 21.17 -14.63
CA GLY A 129 11.63 21.25 -16.09
C GLY A 129 10.55 22.23 -16.58
N GLY A 130 9.78 22.86 -15.70
CA GLY A 130 8.71 23.78 -16.08
C GLY A 130 7.46 23.13 -16.70
N GLU A 131 7.35 21.80 -16.65
CA GLU A 131 6.17 21.08 -17.14
C GLU A 131 5.28 20.62 -15.98
N GLN A 132 4.08 21.18 -15.92
CA GLN A 132 3.09 20.87 -14.90
C GLN A 132 2.45 19.51 -15.21
N CYS A 133 2.90 18.44 -14.54
CA CYS A 133 2.25 17.14 -14.64
C CYS A 133 0.89 17.17 -13.92
N VAL A 134 -0.19 17.30 -14.69
CA VAL A 134 -1.56 17.08 -14.19
C VAL A 134 -1.74 15.59 -13.90
N PHE A 135 -1.71 15.22 -12.61
CA PHE A 135 -2.18 13.90 -12.19
C PHE A 135 -3.70 13.87 -12.29
N MET A 136 -4.24 13.18 -13.29
CA MET A 136 -5.64 12.74 -13.25
C MET A 136 -5.79 11.68 -12.15
N VAL A 137 -6.33 12.08 -11.01
CA VAL A 137 -6.99 11.13 -10.11
C VAL A 137 -8.25 10.67 -10.84
N VAL A 138 -8.22 9.49 -11.43
CA VAL A 138 -9.42 8.85 -11.97
C VAL A 138 -10.27 8.45 -10.77
N GLY A 139 -11.16 9.36 -10.35
CA GLY A 139 -12.25 9.01 -9.47
C GLY A 139 -13.10 7.95 -10.18
N GLU A 140 -13.39 6.84 -9.49
CA GLU A 140 -14.32 5.82 -9.99
C GLU A 140 -15.63 6.49 -10.43
N PRO A 141 -16.05 6.35 -11.70
CA PRO A 141 -17.27 6.98 -12.17
C PRO A 141 -18.49 6.30 -11.57
N HIS A 142 -19.51 7.08 -11.26
CA HIS A 142 -20.81 6.59 -10.80
C HIS A 142 -21.35 5.53 -11.81
N PRO A 143 -21.96 4.41 -11.38
CA PRO A 143 -22.33 3.29 -12.26
C PRO A 143 -23.11 3.64 -13.55
N HIS A 144 -23.88 4.73 -13.56
CA HIS A 144 -24.58 5.19 -14.77
C HIS A 144 -23.66 5.86 -15.82
N GLN A 145 -22.52 6.44 -15.42
CA GLN A 145 -21.53 7.01 -16.33
C GLN A 145 -20.66 5.94 -17.00
N ALA A 146 -20.36 4.85 -16.29
CA ALA A 146 -19.57 3.73 -16.84
C ALA A 146 -20.25 3.07 -18.05
N VAL A 147 -21.59 2.95 -18.01
CA VAL A 147 -22.39 2.39 -19.12
C VAL A 147 -22.36 3.30 -20.36
N GLN A 148 -22.27 4.62 -20.17
CA GLN A 148 -22.15 5.56 -21.29
C GLN A 148 -20.74 5.55 -21.89
N MET A 149 -19.70 5.39 -21.07
CA MET A 149 -18.32 5.29 -21.55
C MET A 149 -18.05 4.00 -22.32
N ALA A 150 -18.70 2.88 -21.97
CA ALA A 150 -18.56 1.60 -22.67
C ALA A 150 -19.12 1.60 -24.11
N ARG A 151 -19.83 2.65 -24.53
CA ARG A 151 -20.37 2.79 -25.89
C ARG A 151 -19.43 3.53 -26.85
N TRP A 152 -18.33 4.11 -26.36
CA TRP A 152 -17.37 4.81 -27.19
C TRP A 152 -16.24 3.88 -27.65
N PRO A 153 -15.81 3.93 -28.92
CA PRO A 153 -14.66 3.16 -29.37
C PRO A 153 -13.39 3.63 -28.65
N PRO A 154 -12.45 2.72 -28.33
CA PRO A 154 -11.25 3.07 -27.58
C PRO A 154 -10.41 4.10 -28.35
N PRO A 155 -9.82 5.09 -27.66
CA PRO A 155 -8.99 6.09 -28.32
C PRO A 155 -7.75 5.40 -28.90
N ARG A 156 -7.52 5.61 -30.20
CA ARG A 156 -6.26 5.19 -30.83
C ARG A 156 -5.16 6.09 -30.28
N TYR A 157 -4.20 5.50 -29.57
CA TYR A 157 -3.02 6.22 -29.08
C TYR A 157 -2.17 6.66 -30.29
N GLY A 158 -2.40 7.89 -30.72
CA GLY A 158 -1.54 8.63 -31.63
C GLY A 158 -1.14 9.93 -30.94
N THR A 159 0.16 10.23 -30.95
CA THR A 159 0.74 11.48 -30.48
C THR A 159 0.19 12.65 -31.28
N GLN A 160 -0.83 13.34 -30.77
CA GLN A 160 -1.11 14.74 -31.08
C GLN A 160 -2.03 15.34 -30.03
N SER A 161 -1.59 16.48 -29.48
CA SER A 161 -2.32 17.31 -28.53
C SER A 161 -3.73 17.61 -29.02
N GLN A 162 -4.74 17.26 -28.23
CA GLN A 162 -6.04 17.92 -28.30
C GLN A 162 -6.39 18.50 -26.93
N VAL A 163 -6.39 19.83 -26.88
CA VAL A 163 -6.94 20.65 -25.81
C VAL A 163 -8.46 20.55 -25.91
N TYR A 164 -9.10 19.95 -24.91
CA TYR A 164 -10.55 20.08 -24.77
C TYR A 164 -10.82 21.36 -23.97
N ALA A 165 -11.36 22.37 -24.66
CA ALA A 165 -11.91 23.55 -24.02
C ALA A 165 -13.20 23.17 -23.28
N VAL A 166 -13.19 23.24 -21.95
CA VAL A 166 -14.42 23.14 -21.14
C VAL A 166 -15.04 24.53 -21.10
N THR A 167 -16.16 24.72 -21.78
CA THR A 167 -16.98 25.91 -21.63
C THR A 167 -17.64 25.92 -20.24
N PRO A 168 -17.73 27.08 -19.56
CA PRO A 168 -18.36 27.14 -18.25
C PRO A 168 -19.88 27.06 -18.40
N TRP A 169 -20.48 26.10 -17.70
CA TRP A 169 -21.92 26.04 -17.50
C TRP A 169 -22.39 27.23 -16.68
N ARG A 170 -23.19 28.09 -17.32
CA ARG A 170 -23.99 29.14 -16.67
C ARG A 170 -25.32 28.50 -16.28
N GLY A 171 -25.66 28.58 -14.99
CA GLY A 171 -26.83 27.93 -14.44
C GLY A 171 -28.17 28.48 -14.94
N SER A 172 -29.22 27.71 -14.66
CA SER A 172 -30.59 28.17 -14.37
C SER A 172 -31.24 27.11 -13.48
#